data_AF-A0A239EZI5-F1
#
_entry.id   AF-A0A239EZI5-F1
#
_cell.length_a   1.000
_cell.length_b   1.000
_cell.length_c   1.000
_cell.angle_alpha   90.00
_cell.angle_beta   90.00
_cell.angle_gamma   90.00
#
_symmetry.space_group_name_H-M   'P 1'
#
loop_
_entity.id
_entity.type
_entity.pdbx_description
1 polymer ?
#
loop_
_entity_poly.entity_id
_entity_poly.type
_entity_poly.pdbx_seq_one_letter_code
_entity_poly.pdbx_strand_id
1 'polypeptide(L)'
;MEDRLNDIINGLHQKSITKETIYRNTQKTFVRMKEISQELVSELTERMNNMDTGVMIEYRNISEHEFQIRFSNDLLVFVMHTNVVTFPDDYEIMRNQYVDEDFRRRFFGHIMAYNFMADTIKYNRLDDPGYLIGRMLVNIDMHFCIEGVKQLDLPMDKLANIAKNKISDKALRVIVESAMIASVNNDLMGQDVSDIERISLKQKLENSHLIRPRKLGFQISHDLTN
;
A
#
# COMPACT_ATOMS: atom_id res chain seq x y z
N MET A 1 34.06 -19.13 -24.83
CA MET A 1 33.45 -19.84 -23.68
C MET A 1 33.66 -19.04 -22.40
N GLU A 2 34.87 -18.54 -22.17
CA GLU A 2 35.23 -17.58 -21.11
C GLU A 2 34.40 -16.28 -21.16
N ASP A 3 34.11 -15.79 -22.38
CA ASP A 3 33.27 -14.60 -22.62
C ASP A 3 31.85 -14.71 -22.03
N ARG A 4 31.18 -15.87 -22.23
CA ARG A 4 29.82 -16.08 -21.72
C ARG A 4 29.78 -16.17 -20.20
N LEU A 5 30.84 -16.67 -19.57
CA LEU A 5 30.94 -16.73 -18.12
C LEU A 5 31.10 -15.32 -17.54
N ASN A 6 31.92 -14.48 -18.16
CA ASN A 6 32.08 -13.07 -17.78
C ASN A 6 30.77 -12.29 -17.95
N ASP A 7 30.02 -12.51 -19.03
CA ASP A 7 28.69 -11.91 -19.22
C ASP A 7 27.69 -12.33 -18.13
N ILE A 8 27.69 -13.60 -17.74
CA ILE A 8 26.85 -14.11 -16.65
C ILE A 8 27.25 -13.47 -15.32
N ILE A 9 28.55 -13.43 -15.01
CA ILE A 9 29.06 -12.84 -13.77
C ILE A 9 28.70 -11.35 -13.70
N ASN A 10 28.92 -10.61 -14.78
CA ASN A 10 28.58 -9.20 -14.87
C ASN A 10 27.07 -8.97 -14.72
N GLY A 11 26.25 -9.80 -15.39
CA GLY A 11 24.79 -9.72 -15.29
C GLY A 11 24.26 -10.03 -13.89
N LEU A 12 24.82 -11.03 -13.22
CA LEU A 12 24.48 -11.39 -11.83
C LEU A 12 24.90 -10.30 -10.85
N HIS A 13 26.12 -9.80 -10.98
CA HIS A 13 26.66 -8.75 -10.12
C HIS A 13 25.86 -7.46 -10.25
N GLN A 14 25.59 -7.02 -11.48
CA GLN A 14 24.83 -5.80 -11.74
C GLN A 14 23.38 -5.90 -11.24
N LYS A 15 22.71 -7.05 -11.45
CA LYS A 15 21.36 -7.28 -10.93
C LYS A 15 21.33 -7.35 -9.40
N SER A 16 22.32 -7.99 -8.77
CA SER A 16 22.40 -8.11 -7.32
C SER A 16 22.55 -6.73 -6.66
N ILE A 17 23.51 -5.93 -7.12
CA ILE A 17 23.74 -4.56 -6.59
C ILE A 17 22.52 -3.68 -6.80
N THR A 18 21.89 -3.77 -7.98
CA THR A 18 20.69 -3.00 -8.31
C THR A 18 19.55 -3.32 -7.34
N LYS A 19 19.27 -4.62 -7.13
CA LYS A 19 18.21 -5.06 -6.21
C LYS A 19 18.50 -4.69 -4.76
N GLU A 20 19.76 -4.84 -4.31
CA GLU A 20 20.14 -4.45 -2.96
C GLU A 20 19.98 -2.93 -2.73
N THR A 21 20.40 -2.12 -3.71
CA THR A 21 20.25 -0.66 -3.65
C THR A 21 18.76 -0.26 -3.57
N ILE A 22 17.92 -0.88 -4.40
CA ILE A 22 16.48 -0.62 -4.40
C ILE A 22 15.83 -1.04 -3.08
N TYR A 23 16.22 -2.19 -2.53
CA TYR A 23 15.76 -2.63 -1.21
C TYR A 23 16.11 -1.60 -0.13
N ARG A 24 17.37 -1.15 -0.07
CA ARG A 24 17.82 -0.11 0.88
C ARG A 24 17.06 1.21 0.68
N ASN A 25 16.81 1.62 -0.56
CA ASN A 25 16.02 2.81 -0.88
C ASN A 25 14.58 2.69 -0.38
N THR A 26 13.97 1.53 -0.59
CA THR A 26 12.58 1.26 -0.16
C THR A 26 12.50 1.22 1.36
N GLN A 27 13.48 0.60 2.04
CA GLN A 27 13.56 0.58 3.49
C GLN A 27 13.70 1.99 4.08
N LYS A 28 14.60 2.82 3.53
CA LYS A 28 14.73 4.24 3.94
C LYS A 28 13.42 5.01 3.76
N THR A 29 12.75 4.79 2.62
CA THR A 29 11.45 5.40 2.32
C THR A 29 10.39 4.99 3.33
N PHE A 30 10.34 3.70 3.67
CA PHE A 30 9.39 3.14 4.61
C PHE A 30 9.62 3.64 6.05
N VAL A 31 10.88 3.72 6.49
CA VAL A 31 11.24 4.32 7.79
C VAL A 31 10.79 5.78 7.85
N ARG A 32 11.04 6.57 6.80
CA ARG A 32 10.59 7.96 6.77
C ARG A 32 9.06 8.09 6.76
N MET A 33 8.39 7.18 6.06
CA MET A 33 6.92 7.11 6.05
C MET A 33 6.34 6.79 7.44
N LYS A 34 7.01 5.94 8.24
CA LYS A 34 6.63 5.67 9.64
C LYS A 34 6.70 6.92 10.51
N GLU A 35 7.81 7.66 10.44
CA GLU A 35 8.01 8.89 11.20
C GLU A 35 6.92 9.92 10.88
N ILE A 36 6.69 10.15 9.58
CA ILE A 36 5.64 11.06 9.09
C ILE A 36 4.25 10.61 9.53
N SER A 37 3.98 9.30 9.52
CA SER A 37 2.70 8.76 9.97
C SER A 37 2.49 8.98 11.47
N GLN A 38 3.54 8.83 12.28
CA GLN A 38 3.49 9.10 13.70
C GLN A 38 3.24 10.60 13.98
N GLU A 39 3.95 11.49 13.29
CA GLU A 39 3.74 12.95 13.37
C GLU A 39 2.30 13.32 12.98
N LEU A 40 1.79 12.77 11.88
CA LEU A 40 0.43 13.01 11.41
C LEU A 40 -0.62 12.54 12.42
N VAL A 41 -0.45 11.35 13.00
CA VAL A 41 -1.36 10.83 14.03
C VAL A 41 -1.36 11.72 15.28
N SER A 42 -0.20 12.20 15.72
CA SER A 42 -0.11 13.14 16.85
C SER A 42 -0.86 14.44 16.56
N GLU A 43 -0.66 15.04 15.39
CA GLU A 43 -1.35 16.26 14.97
C GLU A 43 -2.86 16.08 14.88
N LEU A 44 -3.33 14.98 14.29
CA LEU A 44 -4.76 14.68 14.20
C LEU A 44 -5.37 14.44 15.58
N THR A 45 -4.67 13.73 16.47
CA THR A 45 -5.15 13.47 17.82
C THR A 45 -5.35 14.77 18.61
N GLU A 46 -4.41 15.71 18.52
CA GLU A 46 -4.53 17.02 19.16
C GLU A 46 -5.73 17.81 18.63
N ARG A 47 -5.91 17.86 17.31
CA ARG A 47 -7.05 18.54 16.69
C ARG A 47 -8.39 17.91 17.07
N MET A 48 -8.47 16.58 17.15
CA MET A 48 -9.70 15.86 17.48
C MET A 48 -10.10 15.99 18.95
N ASN A 49 -9.12 16.02 19.86
CA ASN A 49 -9.37 16.27 21.29
C ASN A 49 -10.00 17.65 21.53
N ASN A 50 -9.59 18.66 20.75
CA ASN A 50 -10.16 20.00 20.83
C ASN A 50 -11.62 20.08 20.32
N MET A 51 -12.08 19.06 19.58
CA MET A 51 -13.43 18.99 19.00
C MET A 51 -14.39 18.08 19.80
N ASP A 52 -13.92 17.46 20.90
CA ASP A 52 -14.70 16.55 21.77
C ASP A 52 -15.46 15.44 21.02
N THR A 53 -14.83 14.89 19.99
CA THR A 53 -15.45 13.91 19.08
C THR A 53 -15.45 12.47 19.62
N GLY A 54 -14.65 12.19 20.66
CA GLY A 54 -14.44 10.84 21.19
C GLY A 54 -13.73 9.86 20.24
N VAL A 55 -13.30 10.31 19.06
CA VAL A 55 -12.61 9.48 18.07
C VAL A 55 -11.13 9.35 18.45
N MET A 56 -10.69 8.11 18.68
CA MET A 56 -9.28 7.80 18.95
C MET A 56 -8.55 7.45 17.65
N ILE A 57 -7.40 8.09 17.45
CA ILE A 57 -6.46 7.77 16.36
C ILE A 57 -5.20 7.21 17.00
N GLU A 58 -4.73 6.05 16.53
CA GLU A 58 -3.59 5.34 17.11
C GLU A 58 -2.61 4.90 16.02
N TYR A 59 -1.33 5.16 16.26
CA TYR A 59 -0.22 4.62 15.47
C TYR A 59 0.40 3.42 16.17
N ARG A 60 0.70 2.35 15.43
CA ARG A 60 1.42 1.17 15.94
C ARG A 60 2.54 0.77 15.00
N ASN A 61 3.75 0.69 15.52
CA ASN A 61 4.87 0.06 14.83
C ASN A 61 4.85 -1.45 15.12
N ILE A 62 4.68 -2.28 14.08
CA ILE A 62 4.52 -3.74 14.25
C ILE A 62 5.85 -4.46 14.06
N SER A 63 6.58 -4.11 13.00
CA SER A 63 7.88 -4.70 12.68
C SER A 63 8.69 -3.71 11.84
N GLU A 64 9.93 -4.03 11.48
CA GLU A 64 10.69 -3.23 10.50
C GLU A 64 9.95 -3.06 9.16
N HIS A 65 9.07 -4.00 8.79
CA HIS A 65 8.37 -4.06 7.51
C HIS A 65 6.87 -3.72 7.60
N GLU A 66 6.35 -3.41 8.79
CA GLU A 66 4.93 -3.13 8.98
C GLU A 66 4.67 -2.04 10.02
N PHE A 67 3.73 -1.15 9.71
CA PHE A 67 3.10 -0.26 10.68
C PHE A 67 1.61 -0.10 10.39
N GLN A 68 0.87 0.33 11.40
CA GLN A 68 -0.58 0.43 11.36
C GLN A 68 -1.05 1.78 11.87
N ILE A 69 -2.13 2.29 11.29
CA ILE A 69 -2.87 3.47 11.76
C ILE A 69 -4.32 3.05 11.95
N ARG A 70 -4.82 3.14 13.19
CA ARG A 70 -6.20 2.85 13.54
C ARG A 70 -6.95 4.15 13.80
N PHE A 71 -8.12 4.30 13.21
CA PHE A 71 -9.01 5.44 13.45
C PHE A 71 -10.45 5.03 13.18
N SER A 72 -11.38 5.49 14.02
CA SER A 72 -12.79 5.09 13.92
C SER A 72 -12.96 3.56 13.82
N ASN A 73 -13.53 3.05 12.73
CA ASN A 73 -13.73 1.62 12.48
C ASN A 73 -12.75 1.06 11.44
N ASP A 74 -11.73 1.84 11.06
CA ASP A 74 -10.75 1.52 10.03
C ASP A 74 -9.40 1.19 10.63
N LEU A 75 -8.70 0.29 9.95
CA LEU A 75 -7.32 -0.06 10.22
C LEU A 75 -6.55 -0.01 8.91
N LEU A 76 -5.72 1.02 8.77
CA LEU A 76 -4.72 1.08 7.73
C LEU A 76 -3.50 0.28 8.13
N VAL A 77 -3.09 -0.64 7.25
CA VAL A 77 -1.90 -1.48 7.41
C VAL A 77 -0.95 -1.19 6.26
N PHE A 78 0.22 -0.67 6.56
CA PHE A 78 1.29 -0.43 5.59
C PHE A 78 2.33 -1.54 5.69
N VAL A 79 2.61 -2.19 4.56
CA VAL A 79 3.54 -3.33 4.47
C VAL A 79 4.60 -3.05 3.42
N MET A 80 5.87 -3.07 3.81
CA MET A 80 7.00 -3.09 2.89
C MET A 80 7.36 -4.53 2.54
N HIS A 81 7.44 -4.84 1.25
CA HIS A 81 7.91 -6.15 0.80
C HIS A 81 9.42 -6.14 0.55
N THR A 82 10.08 -7.25 0.86
CA THR A 82 11.53 -7.43 0.67
C THR A 82 11.92 -7.70 -0.78
N ASN A 83 10.97 -8.17 -1.60
CA ASN A 83 11.23 -8.54 -2.99
C ASN A 83 11.24 -7.31 -3.92
N VAL A 84 12.31 -7.22 -4.72
CA VAL A 84 12.40 -6.28 -5.84
C VAL A 84 11.79 -6.93 -7.08
N VAL A 85 10.83 -6.25 -7.69
CA VAL A 85 10.04 -6.73 -8.83
C VAL A 85 10.36 -5.95 -10.11
N THR A 86 9.95 -6.50 -11.25
CA THR A 86 9.91 -5.82 -12.55
C THR A 86 8.60 -6.20 -13.23
N PHE A 87 8.28 -5.55 -14.35
CA PHE A 87 7.03 -5.70 -15.08
C PHE A 87 7.28 -5.94 -16.58
N PRO A 88 6.33 -6.57 -17.29
CA PRO A 88 6.34 -6.66 -18.75
C PRO A 88 6.48 -5.29 -19.45
N ASP A 89 7.03 -5.28 -20.66
CA ASP A 89 7.30 -4.05 -21.44
C ASP A 89 6.03 -3.24 -21.76
N ASP A 90 4.89 -3.91 -21.87
CA ASP A 90 3.58 -3.30 -22.13
C ASP A 90 2.94 -2.72 -20.86
N TYR A 91 3.51 -2.94 -19.69
CA TYR A 91 3.00 -2.35 -18.45
C TYR A 91 3.16 -0.82 -18.46
N GLU A 92 2.15 -0.07 -17.99
CA GLU A 92 2.11 1.40 -18.14
C GLU A 92 3.36 2.11 -17.62
N ILE A 93 3.87 1.70 -16.44
CA ILE A 93 5.10 2.28 -15.86
C ILE A 93 6.36 2.03 -16.71
N MET A 94 6.37 0.99 -17.55
CA MET A 94 7.49 0.66 -18.43
C MET A 94 7.49 1.52 -19.69
N ARG A 95 6.33 2.07 -20.11
CA ARG A 95 6.20 2.94 -21.28
C ARG A 95 6.61 4.38 -20.94
N ASN A 96 7.75 4.57 -20.29
CA ASN A 96 8.24 5.87 -19.86
C ASN A 96 9.71 6.06 -20.27
N GLN A 97 10.01 7.15 -20.99
CA GLN A 97 11.36 7.45 -21.48
C GLN A 97 12.42 7.40 -20.38
N TYR A 98 12.10 7.90 -19.18
CA TYR A 98 13.03 7.86 -18.04
C TYR A 98 13.37 6.43 -17.62
N VAL A 99 12.42 5.50 -17.70
CA VAL A 99 12.63 4.08 -17.39
C VAL A 99 13.44 3.39 -18.49
N ASP A 100 13.20 3.75 -19.75
CA ASP A 100 13.92 3.19 -20.90
C ASP A 100 15.40 3.61 -20.97
N GLU A 101 15.73 4.82 -20.50
CA GLU A 101 17.09 5.37 -20.50
C GLU A 101 18.08 4.56 -19.63
N ASP A 102 17.61 3.83 -18.62
CA ASP A 102 18.46 2.99 -17.77
C ASP A 102 17.73 1.73 -17.32
N PHE A 103 18.20 0.57 -17.78
CA PHE A 103 17.64 -0.75 -17.44
C PHE A 103 17.47 -0.98 -15.93
N ARG A 104 18.29 -0.36 -15.08
CA ARG A 104 18.19 -0.49 -13.62
C ARG A 104 16.92 0.16 -13.06
N ARG A 105 16.35 1.15 -13.76
CA ARG A 105 15.10 1.85 -13.40
C ARG A 105 13.85 0.99 -13.63
N ARG A 106 13.99 -0.16 -14.29
CA ARG A 106 12.93 -1.15 -14.53
C ARG A 106 12.65 -2.05 -13.33
N PHE A 107 13.38 -1.87 -12.23
CA PHE A 107 13.22 -2.65 -11.01
C PHE A 107 12.69 -1.78 -9.87
N PHE A 108 11.78 -2.35 -9.07
CA PHE A 108 11.06 -1.61 -8.05
C PHE A 108 10.96 -2.40 -6.74
N GLY A 109 11.26 -1.74 -5.62
CA GLY A 109 10.74 -2.16 -4.33
C GLY A 109 9.30 -1.65 -4.18
N HIS A 110 8.54 -2.24 -3.26
CA HIS A 110 7.13 -1.88 -3.13
C HIS A 110 6.63 -1.85 -1.69
N ILE A 111 5.80 -0.85 -1.41
CA ILE A 111 5.09 -0.65 -0.16
C ILE A 111 3.60 -0.67 -0.48
N MET A 112 2.85 -1.52 0.21
CA MET A 112 1.41 -1.67 0.02
C MET A 112 0.67 -1.10 1.22
N ALA A 113 -0.42 -0.39 0.96
CA ALA A 113 -1.34 0.09 1.99
C ALA A 113 -2.67 -0.65 1.85
N TYR A 114 -3.11 -1.29 2.93
CA TYR A 114 -4.36 -2.02 3.00
C TYR A 114 -5.29 -1.38 4.02
N ASN A 115 -6.60 -1.41 3.76
CA ASN A 115 -7.63 -1.04 4.73
C ASN A 115 -8.40 -2.29 5.18
N PHE A 116 -8.35 -2.54 6.47
CA PHE A 116 -9.09 -3.57 7.19
C PHE A 116 -10.15 -2.92 8.10
N MET A 117 -11.10 -3.72 8.58
CA MET A 117 -11.93 -3.29 9.70
C MET A 117 -11.10 -3.31 10.99
N ALA A 118 -11.22 -2.30 11.84
CA ALA A 118 -10.47 -2.24 13.11
C ALA A 118 -10.74 -3.47 14.01
N ASP A 119 -11.95 -4.00 13.94
CA ASP A 119 -12.37 -5.20 14.68
C ASP A 119 -11.73 -6.50 14.16
N THR A 120 -11.22 -6.52 12.93
CA THR A 120 -10.55 -7.70 12.35
C THR A 120 -9.40 -8.18 13.22
N ILE A 121 -8.53 -7.26 13.66
CA ILE A 121 -7.41 -7.61 14.54
C ILE A 121 -7.89 -7.87 15.97
N LYS A 122 -8.81 -7.03 16.48
CA LYS A 122 -9.29 -7.13 17.87
C LYS A 122 -9.91 -8.48 18.19
N TYR A 123 -10.66 -9.05 17.25
CA TYR A 123 -11.36 -10.33 17.41
C TYR A 123 -10.68 -11.48 16.65
N ASN A 124 -9.46 -11.27 16.14
CA ASN A 124 -8.69 -12.27 15.40
C ASN A 124 -9.49 -12.92 14.26
N ARG A 125 -10.22 -12.10 13.49
CA ARG A 125 -11.06 -12.55 12.37
C ARG A 125 -10.21 -12.80 11.14
N LEU A 126 -9.57 -13.97 11.10
CA LEU A 126 -8.59 -14.34 10.07
C LEU A 126 -9.13 -14.30 8.64
N ASP A 127 -10.45 -14.41 8.46
CA ASP A 127 -11.11 -14.44 7.15
C ASP A 127 -11.57 -13.07 6.64
N ASP A 128 -11.38 -12.00 7.41
CA ASP A 128 -11.81 -10.67 6.97
C ASP A 128 -10.92 -10.14 5.84
N PRO A 129 -11.51 -9.61 4.76
CA PRO A 129 -10.73 -9.09 3.65
C PRO A 129 -10.04 -7.77 4.02
N GLY A 130 -8.75 -7.68 3.68
CA GLY A 130 -8.02 -6.42 3.57
C GLY A 130 -8.09 -5.90 2.15
N TYR A 131 -8.42 -4.63 1.99
CA TYR A 131 -8.56 -4.01 0.68
C TYR A 131 -7.35 -3.16 0.34
N LEU A 132 -6.72 -3.42 -0.81
CA LEU A 132 -5.58 -2.61 -1.26
C LEU A 132 -6.06 -1.18 -1.58
N ILE A 133 -5.56 -0.22 -0.80
CA ILE A 133 -5.74 1.22 -1.02
C ILE A 133 -4.85 1.71 -2.15
N GLY A 134 -3.61 1.21 -2.17
CA GLY A 134 -2.61 1.62 -3.12
C GLY A 134 -1.29 0.92 -2.89
N ARG A 135 -0.47 0.93 -3.93
CA ARG A 135 0.87 0.34 -3.95
C ARG A 135 1.85 1.40 -4.42
N MET A 136 2.78 1.79 -3.55
CA MET A 136 3.89 2.66 -3.89
C MET A 136 5.06 1.82 -4.41
N LEU A 137 5.57 2.17 -5.58
CA LEU A 137 6.77 1.60 -6.18
C LEU A 137 7.94 2.56 -5.98
N VAL A 138 9.12 2.04 -5.63
CA VAL A 138 10.35 2.82 -5.42
C VAL A 138 11.46 2.24 -6.28
N ASN A 139 12.11 3.06 -7.09
CA ASN A 139 13.17 2.62 -8.00
C ASN A 139 14.60 2.93 -7.47
N ILE A 140 15.61 2.60 -8.29
CA ILE A 140 17.02 2.78 -7.95
C ILE A 140 17.43 4.25 -7.70
N ASP A 141 16.74 5.20 -8.32
CA ASP A 141 17.04 6.64 -8.27
C ASP A 141 16.19 7.37 -7.21
N MET A 142 15.54 6.66 -6.28
CA MET A 142 14.61 7.24 -5.30
C MET A 142 13.44 8.01 -5.93
N HIS A 143 13.00 7.56 -7.11
CA HIS A 143 11.74 8.00 -7.70
C HIS A 143 10.63 7.01 -7.38
N PHE A 144 9.40 7.50 -7.37
CA PHE A 144 8.23 6.69 -7.02
C PHE A 144 7.08 6.80 -8.02
N CYS A 145 6.25 5.76 -8.00
CA CYS A 145 4.96 5.70 -8.70
C CYS A 145 3.94 5.09 -7.72
N ILE A 146 2.64 5.35 -7.94
CA ILE A 146 1.58 4.78 -7.10
C ILE A 146 0.53 4.11 -8.00
N GLU A 147 0.24 2.85 -7.72
CA GLU A 147 -0.70 2.00 -8.44
C GLU A 147 -1.89 1.63 -7.55
N GLY A 148 -3.01 1.22 -8.18
CA GLY A 148 -4.20 0.73 -7.48
C GLY A 148 -5.13 1.84 -6.94
N VAL A 149 -5.01 3.06 -7.48
CA VAL A 149 -5.49 4.28 -6.84
C VAL A 149 -6.75 4.85 -7.49
N LYS A 150 -7.91 4.20 -7.35
CA LYS A 150 -9.17 4.88 -7.71
C LYS A 150 -9.58 5.95 -6.68
N GLN A 151 -8.99 5.94 -5.48
CA GLN A 151 -9.57 6.63 -4.31
C GLN A 151 -8.63 7.58 -3.54
N LEU A 152 -7.32 7.67 -3.86
CA LEU A 152 -6.42 8.57 -3.13
C LEU A 152 -6.55 10.05 -3.56
N ASP A 153 -7.39 10.37 -4.55
CA ASP A 153 -7.58 11.72 -5.13
C ASP A 153 -6.25 12.46 -5.37
N LEU A 154 -5.26 11.71 -5.86
CA LEU A 154 -3.93 12.24 -6.13
C LEU A 154 -3.90 12.81 -7.55
N PRO A 155 -3.27 13.98 -7.75
CA PRO A 155 -3.07 14.55 -9.08
C PRO A 155 -2.43 13.53 -10.05
N MET A 156 -2.97 13.41 -11.26
CA MET A 156 -2.52 12.42 -12.27
C MET A 156 -1.03 12.55 -12.61
N ASP A 157 -0.49 13.77 -12.57
CA ASP A 157 0.93 14.05 -12.77
C ASP A 157 1.81 13.40 -11.68
N LYS A 158 1.29 13.25 -10.45
CA LYS A 158 1.96 12.53 -9.37
C LYS A 158 1.76 11.03 -9.42
N LEU A 159 0.76 10.53 -10.15
CA LEU A 159 0.53 9.10 -10.30
C LEU A 159 1.38 8.51 -11.43
N ALA A 160 1.30 9.09 -12.63
CA ALA A 160 1.83 8.47 -13.84
C ALA A 160 3.28 8.87 -14.18
N ASN A 161 3.76 10.03 -13.69
CA ASN A 161 5.05 10.56 -14.11
C ASN A 161 6.19 10.24 -13.11
N ILE A 162 6.64 8.98 -13.15
CA ILE A 162 7.75 8.53 -12.30
C ILE A 162 9.01 9.41 -12.43
N ALA A 163 9.30 9.99 -13.59
CA ALA A 163 10.49 10.82 -13.82
C ALA A 163 10.51 12.10 -12.97
N LYS A 164 9.34 12.63 -12.60
CA LYS A 164 9.21 13.85 -11.78
C LYS A 164 9.00 13.56 -10.30
N ASN A 165 8.60 12.34 -9.97
CA ASN A 165 8.19 11.94 -8.63
C ASN A 165 9.39 11.52 -7.79
N LYS A 166 10.10 12.49 -7.23
CA LYS A 166 11.17 12.22 -6.25
C LYS A 166 10.58 12.02 -4.86
N ILE A 167 11.08 11.01 -4.15
CA ILE A 167 10.72 10.80 -2.74
C ILE A 167 11.09 12.05 -1.94
N SER A 168 10.11 12.56 -1.19
CA SER A 168 10.25 13.69 -0.28
C SER A 168 9.24 13.57 0.85
N ASP A 169 9.50 14.20 1.98
CA ASP A 169 8.59 14.16 3.13
C ASP A 169 7.19 14.65 2.78
N LYS A 170 7.10 15.72 1.97
CA LYS A 170 5.82 16.23 1.46
C LYS A 170 5.08 15.20 0.63
N ALA A 171 5.79 14.46 -0.24
CA ALA A 171 5.16 13.43 -1.05
C ALA A 171 4.67 12.26 -0.18
N LEU A 172 5.50 11.76 0.74
CA LEU A 172 5.14 10.67 1.64
C LEU A 172 3.96 11.05 2.54
N ARG A 173 3.95 12.27 3.07
CA ARG A 173 2.84 12.79 3.88
C ARG A 173 1.53 12.80 3.09
N VAL A 174 1.55 13.33 1.88
CA VAL A 174 0.37 13.34 0.99
C VAL A 174 -0.14 11.93 0.72
N ILE A 175 0.76 10.95 0.54
CA ILE A 175 0.36 9.54 0.33
C ILE A 175 -0.37 8.99 1.57
N VAL A 176 0.17 9.21 2.77
CA VAL A 176 -0.44 8.74 4.02
C VAL A 176 -1.79 9.44 4.26
N GLU A 177 -1.85 10.76 4.12
CA GLU A 177 -3.07 11.55 4.24
C GLU A 177 -4.16 11.07 3.27
N SER A 178 -3.80 10.89 2.00
CA SER A 178 -4.72 10.36 1.00
C SER A 178 -5.20 8.95 1.34
N ALA A 179 -4.33 8.09 1.89
CA ALA A 179 -4.73 6.73 2.28
C ALA A 179 -5.73 6.74 3.44
N MET A 180 -5.55 7.66 4.39
CA MET A 180 -6.51 7.89 5.47
C MET A 180 -7.85 8.40 4.92
N ILE A 181 -7.83 9.41 4.05
CA ILE A 181 -9.04 9.95 3.40
C ILE A 181 -9.79 8.86 2.62
N ALA A 182 -9.07 8.08 1.81
CA ALA A 182 -9.64 6.98 1.05
C ALA A 182 -10.27 5.91 1.94
N SER A 183 -9.75 5.71 3.14
CA SER A 183 -10.29 4.75 4.11
C SER A 183 -11.54 5.28 4.79
N VAL A 184 -11.54 6.54 5.25
CA VAL A 184 -12.70 7.19 5.89
C VAL A 184 -13.90 7.24 4.95
N ASN A 185 -13.67 7.49 3.66
CA ASN A 185 -14.73 7.63 2.67
C ASN A 185 -15.27 6.29 2.14
N ASN A 186 -14.82 5.14 2.68
CA ASN A 186 -15.19 3.83 2.15
C ASN A 186 -16.11 3.05 3.12
N ASP A 187 -17.41 3.30 2.96
CA ASP A 187 -18.46 2.67 3.75
C ASP A 187 -18.59 1.16 3.50
N LEU A 188 -19.12 0.49 4.53
CA LEU A 188 -19.47 -0.93 4.48
C LEU A 188 -20.81 -1.13 3.75
N MET A 189 -20.85 -2.05 2.79
CA MET A 189 -22.06 -2.61 2.21
C MET A 189 -22.68 -3.65 3.16
N GLY A 190 -23.97 -3.48 3.42
CA GLY A 190 -24.82 -4.58 3.88
C GLY A 190 -24.97 -5.65 2.79
N GLN A 191 -25.23 -6.89 3.22
CA GLN A 191 -25.63 -7.97 2.33
C GLN A 191 -27.13 -7.84 2.02
N ASP A 192 -27.57 -8.35 0.87
CA ASP A 192 -29.01 -8.48 0.60
C ASP A 192 -29.63 -9.42 1.64
N VAL A 193 -30.86 -9.13 2.06
CA VAL A 193 -31.60 -9.96 3.01
C VAL A 193 -31.69 -11.40 2.51
N SER A 194 -31.86 -11.60 1.20
CA SER A 194 -31.90 -12.95 0.60
C SER A 194 -30.62 -13.76 0.82
N ASP A 195 -29.46 -13.09 0.98
CA ASP A 195 -28.17 -13.74 1.19
C ASP A 195 -27.93 -14.15 2.65
N ILE A 196 -28.74 -13.63 3.60
CA ILE A 196 -28.59 -13.85 5.05
C ILE A 196 -29.78 -14.58 5.70
N GLU A 197 -30.81 -14.95 4.93
CA GLU A 197 -32.02 -15.64 5.42
C GLU A 197 -31.73 -16.99 6.10
N ARG A 198 -30.59 -17.63 5.81
CA ARG A 198 -30.24 -18.95 6.35
C ARG A 198 -28.80 -18.98 6.82
N ILE A 199 -28.62 -19.34 8.10
CA ILE A 199 -27.30 -19.65 8.67
C ILE A 199 -27.22 -21.16 8.95
N SER A 200 -26.09 -21.77 8.59
CA SER A 200 -25.79 -23.16 8.95
C SER A 200 -25.31 -23.26 10.40
N LEU A 201 -25.48 -24.44 11.00
CA LEU A 201 -24.96 -24.72 12.34
C LEU A 201 -23.42 -24.55 12.39
N LYS A 202 -22.71 -24.88 11.30
CA LYS A 202 -21.27 -24.64 11.17
C LYS A 202 -20.93 -23.16 11.30
N GLN A 203 -21.61 -22.28 10.56
CA GLN A 203 -21.44 -20.84 10.65
C GLN A 203 -21.75 -20.29 12.05
N LYS A 204 -22.74 -20.86 12.76
CA LYS A 204 -23.02 -20.52 14.16
C LYS A 204 -21.88 -20.95 15.10
N LEU A 205 -21.34 -22.15 14.92
CA LEU A 205 -20.31 -22.72 15.81
C LEU A 205 -18.93 -22.09 15.60
N GLU A 206 -18.61 -21.67 14.38
CA GLU A 206 -17.32 -21.03 14.08
C GLU A 206 -17.21 -19.62 14.66
N ASN A 207 -18.30 -19.02 15.17
CA ASN A 207 -18.36 -17.60 15.60
C ASN A 207 -17.83 -16.60 14.54
N SER A 208 -17.60 -17.06 13.30
CA SER A 208 -17.29 -16.24 12.15
C SER A 208 -18.52 -15.40 11.88
N HIS A 209 -18.44 -14.11 12.20
CA HIS A 209 -19.51 -13.12 12.07
C HIS A 209 -20.44 -13.45 10.89
N LEU A 210 -21.69 -13.82 11.21
CA LEU A 210 -22.68 -14.38 10.29
C LEU A 210 -23.00 -13.48 9.09
N ILE A 211 -22.64 -12.20 9.19
CA ILE A 211 -22.78 -11.16 8.18
C ILE A 211 -21.39 -10.60 7.89
N ARG A 212 -20.97 -10.67 6.62
CA ARG A 212 -19.67 -10.15 6.16
C ARG A 212 -19.89 -8.85 5.40
N PRO A 213 -19.74 -7.69 6.04
CA PRO A 213 -19.80 -6.42 5.33
C PRO A 213 -18.61 -6.29 4.36
N ARG A 214 -18.83 -5.71 3.18
CA ARG A 214 -17.79 -5.49 2.15
C ARG A 214 -17.64 -3.99 1.87
N LYS A 215 -16.44 -3.47 1.67
CA LYS A 215 -16.24 -2.04 1.38
C LYS A 215 -16.52 -1.70 -0.10
N LEU A 216 -17.29 -0.64 -0.33
CA LEU A 216 -17.97 -0.34 -1.61
C LEU A 216 -17.03 0.18 -2.71
N GLY A 217 -15.85 0.67 -2.36
CA GLY A 217 -14.98 1.37 -3.31
C GLY A 217 -13.72 0.62 -3.76
N PHE A 218 -13.48 -0.59 -3.26
CA PHE A 218 -12.31 -1.40 -3.61
C PHE A 218 -12.64 -2.48 -4.63
N GLN A 219 -13.20 -2.08 -5.78
CA GLN A 219 -13.23 -2.94 -6.96
C GLN A 219 -11.99 -2.64 -7.81
N ILE A 220 -10.95 -3.47 -7.67
CA ILE A 220 -9.89 -3.54 -8.66
C ILE A 220 -10.53 -4.13 -9.92
N SER A 221 -10.95 -3.27 -10.84
CA SER A 221 -11.30 -3.71 -12.19
C SER A 221 -10.04 -4.27 -12.83
N HIS A 222 -10.09 -5.52 -13.26
CA HIS A 222 -8.99 -6.23 -13.92
C HIS A 222 -8.66 -5.69 -15.33
N ASP A 223 -9.21 -4.53 -15.69
CA ASP A 223 -9.17 -3.92 -17.02
C ASP A 223 -8.05 -2.87 -17.19
N LEU A 224 -7.05 -2.84 -16.30
CA LEU A 224 -5.83 -2.02 -16.49
C LEU A 224 -4.60 -2.87 -16.84
N THR A 225 -4.80 -4.08 -17.34
CA THR A 225 -3.74 -4.96 -17.90
C THR A 225 -4.01 -5.39 -19.34
N ASN A 226 -4.66 -4.55 -20.14
CA ASN A 226 -4.76 -4.75 -21.60
C ASN A 226 -4.17 -3.55 -22.35
#